data_AF-A0A7S3HLJ2-F1
#
_entry.id   AF-A0A7S3HLJ2-F1
#
_cell.length_a   1.000
_cell.length_b   1.000
_cell.length_c   1.000
_cell.angle_alpha   90.00
_cell.angle_beta   90.00
_cell.angle_gamma   90.00
#
_symmetry.space_group_name_H-M   'P 1'
#
loop_
_entity.id
_entity.type
_entity.pdbx_description
1 polymer ?
#
loop_
_entity_poly.entity_id
_entity_poly.type
_entity_poly.pdbx_seq_one_letter_code
_entity_poly.pdbx_strand_id
1 'polypeptide(L)'
;PPWAMQVMCAPLGADFGVSLSGSPSTVQFTVAAGNVHVDVDWDKTSNNQYCQADVTSSGALELLQAVAQSIQVWYNVSADLPSCIDWQGLAQAKKASKNLLSSQAVPVHSLSKAARQAARRAPQVAESAKADLVRQSTNADGSDRTSDSNICTLPASSLDSGTAWNALVCSESINLVNWWAQGVGNDLYWPPNQAKGYTFESLVPGSLAFCPYLKGLGLYGVPEKGDDWAFWLDTVYGGTRLQYASNIVYSNGNLDPWSPAGVSASADSKKSSAGGAVQTKALSDDGSVVSVTIDMGGHHLDLFWPTEQDPESVRSERELEKTHIRKWIEQVAQRNAH
;
A
#
# COMPACT_ATOMS: atom_id res chain seq x y z
N PRO A 1 9.15 -1.50 28.97
CA PRO A 1 9.45 -2.30 27.75
C PRO A 1 9.98 -3.70 28.10
N PRO A 2 9.70 -4.75 27.31
CA PRO A 2 10.38 -6.05 27.42
C PRO A 2 11.91 -5.91 27.34
N TRP A 3 12.66 -6.85 27.93
CA TRP A 3 14.15 -6.78 28.02
C TRP A 3 14.83 -6.51 26.68
N ALA A 4 14.42 -7.19 25.60
CA ALA A 4 14.97 -6.97 24.26
C ALA A 4 14.80 -5.53 23.77
N MET A 5 13.64 -4.92 24.05
CA MET A 5 13.37 -3.52 23.71
C MET A 5 14.22 -2.57 24.57
N GLN A 6 14.50 -2.90 25.84
CA GLN A 6 15.41 -2.11 26.67
C GLN A 6 16.85 -2.16 26.13
N VAL A 7 17.32 -3.33 25.71
CA VAL A 7 18.67 -3.52 25.12
C VAL A 7 18.78 -2.84 23.76
N MET A 8 17.73 -2.89 22.94
CA MET A 8 17.64 -2.17 21.66
C MET A 8 17.67 -0.65 21.86
N CYS A 9 16.88 -0.13 22.80
CA CYS A 9 16.78 1.32 23.00
C CYS A 9 18.01 1.91 23.72
N ALA A 10 18.80 1.11 24.44
CA ALA A 10 19.95 1.59 25.20
C ALA A 10 20.99 2.35 24.33
N PRO A 11 21.50 1.81 23.21
CA PRO A 11 22.44 2.55 22.36
C PRO A 11 21.77 3.71 21.60
N LEU A 12 20.47 3.61 21.26
CA LEU A 12 19.73 4.67 20.56
C LEU A 12 19.42 5.88 21.45
N GLY A 13 19.46 5.71 22.78
CA GLY A 13 19.24 6.79 23.74
C GLY A 13 20.44 7.71 23.94
N ALA A 14 21.57 7.46 23.29
CA ALA A 14 22.73 8.34 23.34
C ALA A 14 22.47 9.65 22.58
N ASP A 15 23.09 10.74 23.02
CA ASP A 15 23.10 12.00 22.28
C ASP A 15 24.16 11.91 21.17
N PHE A 16 23.70 11.82 19.93
CA PHE A 16 24.55 11.76 18.73
C PHE A 16 24.88 13.15 18.15
N GLY A 17 24.50 14.23 18.84
CA GLY A 17 24.67 15.60 18.33
C GLY A 17 23.80 15.89 17.11
N VAL A 18 22.76 15.08 16.88
CA VAL A 18 21.78 15.29 15.81
C VAL A 18 20.72 16.26 16.30
N SER A 19 20.59 17.37 15.60
CA SER A 19 19.56 18.38 15.84
C SER A 19 18.68 18.53 14.61
N LEU A 20 17.41 18.83 14.86
CA LEU A 20 16.43 19.15 13.84
C LEU A 20 16.00 20.60 14.03
N SER A 21 16.06 21.39 12.96
CA SER A 21 15.57 22.76 12.94
C SER A 21 14.59 22.95 11.79
N GLY A 22 13.64 23.89 11.93
CA GLY A 22 12.54 24.04 10.98
C GLY A 22 11.30 23.22 11.37
N SER A 23 10.51 22.79 10.39
CA SER A 23 9.19 22.20 10.59
C SER A 23 9.04 20.88 9.78
N PRO A 24 9.08 19.73 10.47
CA PRO A 24 8.76 18.43 9.85
C PRO A 24 7.34 18.39 9.26
N SER A 25 6.37 19.05 9.90
CA SER A 25 4.97 19.08 9.44
C SER A 25 4.77 19.79 8.11
N THR A 26 5.71 20.65 7.69
CA THR A 26 5.68 21.33 6.39
C THR A 26 6.75 20.79 5.43
N VAL A 27 7.44 19.71 5.83
CA VAL A 27 8.56 19.10 5.11
C VAL A 27 9.60 20.17 4.73
N GLN A 28 9.88 21.07 5.68
CA GLN A 28 10.85 22.13 5.52
C GLN A 28 11.70 22.20 6.78
N PHE A 29 12.72 21.34 6.84
CA PHE A 29 13.56 21.20 8.02
C PHE A 29 14.99 20.85 7.63
N THR A 30 15.92 21.17 8.52
CA THR A 30 17.33 20.83 8.39
C THR A 30 17.69 19.85 9.50
N VAL A 31 18.31 18.75 9.11
CA VAL A 31 18.97 17.82 10.04
C VAL A 31 20.44 18.18 10.08
N ALA A 32 20.94 18.52 11.26
CA ALA A 32 22.34 18.87 11.48
C ALA A 32 23.00 17.90 12.45
N ALA A 33 24.18 17.40 12.08
CA ALA A 33 25.05 16.58 12.90
C ALA A 33 26.48 17.13 12.78
N GLY A 34 26.94 17.88 13.79
CA GLY A 34 28.20 18.64 13.67
C GLY A 34 28.21 19.57 12.44
N ASN A 35 29.19 19.40 11.55
CA ASN A 35 29.30 20.16 10.30
C ASN A 35 28.45 19.60 9.14
N VAL A 36 27.76 18.49 9.33
CA VAL A 36 26.91 17.89 8.29
C VAL A 36 25.51 18.47 8.40
N HIS A 37 25.08 19.21 7.38
CA HIS A 37 23.73 19.75 7.30
C HIS A 37 23.03 19.16 6.09
N VAL A 38 21.87 18.55 6.31
CA VAL A 38 20.98 18.06 5.27
C VAL A 38 19.68 18.85 5.35
N ASP A 39 19.43 19.66 4.34
CA ASP A 39 18.19 20.41 4.20
C ASP A 39 17.19 19.54 3.45
N VAL A 40 16.01 19.39 4.05
CA VAL A 40 14.88 18.66 3.50
C VAL A 40 13.81 19.67 3.12
N ASP A 41 13.47 19.69 1.84
CA ASP A 41 12.30 20.39 1.30
C ASP A 41 11.27 19.36 0.84
N TRP A 42 10.14 19.84 0.31
CA TRP A 42 9.00 19.04 -0.09
C TRP A 42 9.39 17.79 -0.92
N ASP A 43 10.15 17.97 -2.00
CA ASP A 43 10.44 16.93 -2.99
C ASP A 43 11.94 16.66 -3.21
N LYS A 44 12.80 17.30 -2.42
CA LYS A 44 14.26 17.25 -2.61
C LYS A 44 15.01 17.39 -1.30
N THR A 45 16.22 16.84 -1.29
CA THR A 45 17.22 17.11 -0.27
C THR A 45 18.37 17.90 -0.88
N SER A 46 18.92 18.80 -0.10
CA SER A 46 20.20 19.46 -0.37
C SER A 46 21.10 19.36 0.85
N ASN A 47 22.37 19.71 0.69
CA ASN A 47 23.32 19.73 1.79
C ASN A 47 24.28 20.91 1.67
N ASN A 48 25.03 21.14 2.74
CA ASN A 48 26.04 22.19 2.82
C ASN A 48 27.40 21.82 2.19
N GLN A 49 27.44 20.89 1.24
CA GLN A 49 28.66 20.43 0.55
C GLN A 49 29.74 19.86 1.51
N TYR A 50 29.30 19.17 2.56
CA TYR A 50 30.18 18.54 3.54
C TYR A 50 31.15 17.54 2.91
N CYS A 51 32.33 17.37 3.50
CA CYS A 51 33.33 16.40 3.06
C CYS A 51 33.25 15.09 3.87
N GLN A 52 34.02 14.06 3.46
CA GLN A 52 34.09 12.80 4.20
C GLN A 52 34.60 12.97 5.65
N ALA A 53 35.47 13.96 5.87
CA ALA A 53 35.99 14.27 7.20
C ALA A 53 34.87 14.81 8.11
N ASP A 54 34.00 15.67 7.57
CA ASP A 54 32.84 16.20 8.30
C ASP A 54 31.91 15.07 8.75
N VAL A 55 31.59 14.12 7.86
CA VAL A 55 30.77 12.94 8.19
C VAL A 55 31.41 12.10 9.30
N THR A 56 32.72 11.90 9.24
CA THR A 56 33.44 11.09 10.24
C THR A 56 33.48 11.80 11.60
N SER A 57 33.49 13.13 11.61
CA SER A 57 33.45 13.94 12.84
C SER A 57 32.05 14.24 13.37
N SER A 58 31.00 13.96 12.58
CA SER A 58 29.61 14.36 12.85
C SER A 58 28.87 13.53 13.89
N GLY A 59 29.39 12.37 14.30
CA GLY A 59 28.63 11.40 15.10
C GLY A 59 27.64 10.54 14.30
N ALA A 60 27.48 10.78 13.00
CA ALA A 60 26.53 10.06 12.16
C ALA A 60 26.88 8.57 11.97
N LEU A 61 28.17 8.22 11.97
CA LEU A 61 28.61 6.83 11.85
C LEU A 61 28.30 6.05 13.13
N GLU A 62 28.45 6.67 14.28
CA GLU A 62 28.11 6.14 15.60
C GLU A 62 26.60 5.92 15.72
N LEU A 63 25.79 6.85 15.21
CA LEU A 63 24.33 6.67 15.11
C LEU A 63 23.96 5.48 14.22
N LEU A 64 24.55 5.38 13.02
CA LEU A 64 24.33 4.25 12.12
C LEU A 64 24.73 2.93 12.76
N GLN A 65 25.84 2.92 13.51
CA GLN A 65 26.29 1.75 14.25
C GLN A 65 25.34 1.39 15.40
N ALA A 66 24.78 2.36 16.12
CA ALA A 66 23.79 2.12 17.16
C ALA A 66 22.49 1.53 16.59
N VAL A 67 22.02 2.04 15.44
CA VAL A 67 20.88 1.47 14.70
C VAL A 67 21.19 0.04 14.26
N ALA A 68 22.37 -0.20 13.70
CA ALA A 68 22.82 -1.54 13.30
C ALA A 68 22.75 -2.55 14.46
N GLN A 69 23.29 -2.18 15.61
CA GLN A 69 23.29 -3.02 16.81
C GLN A 69 21.87 -3.27 17.34
N SER A 70 21.02 -2.25 17.29
CA SER A 70 19.61 -2.33 17.69
C SER A 70 18.83 -3.33 16.83
N ILE A 71 19.06 -3.28 15.52
CA ILE A 71 18.49 -4.23 14.55
C ILE A 71 19.02 -5.64 14.80
N GLN A 72 20.30 -5.81 15.17
CA GLN A 72 20.88 -7.11 15.50
C GLN A 72 20.23 -7.74 16.75
N VAL A 73 19.86 -6.94 17.75
CA VAL A 73 19.11 -7.43 18.92
C VAL A 73 17.75 -7.96 18.48
N TRP A 74 17.08 -7.28 17.56
CA TRP A 74 15.81 -7.74 16.99
C TRP A 74 15.97 -9.05 16.22
N TYR A 75 17.01 -9.17 15.38
CA TYR A 75 17.34 -10.41 14.69
C TYR A 75 17.54 -11.56 15.66
N ASN A 76 18.33 -11.36 16.73
CA ASN A 76 18.62 -12.42 17.69
C ASN A 76 17.37 -12.91 18.44
N VAL A 77 16.35 -12.06 18.58
CA VAL A 77 15.09 -12.38 19.26
C VAL A 77 14.06 -12.98 18.30
N SER A 78 14.00 -12.49 17.06
CA SER A 78 13.02 -12.93 16.05
C SER A 78 13.51 -14.08 15.18
N ALA A 79 14.83 -14.32 15.13
CA ALA A 79 15.51 -15.16 14.14
C ALA A 79 15.28 -14.75 12.67
N ASP A 80 14.71 -13.56 12.42
CA ASP A 80 14.37 -13.06 11.09
C ASP A 80 15.25 -11.85 10.72
N LEU A 81 16.08 -12.01 9.69
CA LEU A 81 16.90 -10.92 9.15
C LEU A 81 15.96 -9.87 8.53
N PRO A 82 16.07 -8.58 8.89
CA PRO A 82 15.34 -7.55 8.18
C PRO A 82 15.74 -7.61 6.70
N SER A 83 14.74 -7.76 5.82
CA SER A 83 14.93 -7.96 4.38
C SER A 83 15.66 -6.82 3.66
N CYS A 84 15.88 -5.70 4.34
CA CYS A 84 16.47 -4.48 3.78
C CYS A 84 17.97 -4.28 4.07
N ILE A 85 18.62 -5.08 4.94
CA ILE A 85 20.04 -4.88 5.28
C ILE A 85 20.82 -6.21 5.30
N ASP A 86 21.77 -6.34 4.36
CA ASP A 86 22.75 -7.44 4.34
C ASP A 86 24.04 -7.03 5.08
N TRP A 87 24.23 -7.59 6.27
CA TRP A 87 25.36 -7.30 7.15
C TRP A 87 26.63 -8.11 6.81
N GLN A 88 26.60 -9.05 5.86
CA GLN A 88 27.75 -9.91 5.56
C GLN A 88 28.96 -9.12 5.03
N GLY A 89 28.74 -7.95 4.41
CA GLY A 89 29.81 -7.08 3.88
C GLY A 89 30.59 -6.27 4.93
N LEU A 90 29.99 -5.96 6.09
CA LEU A 90 30.61 -5.08 7.10
C LEU A 90 31.54 -5.81 8.06
N ALA A 91 31.33 -7.11 8.29
CA ALA A 91 32.21 -7.94 9.12
C ALA A 91 33.56 -8.26 8.44
N GLN A 92 33.62 -8.19 7.10
CA GLN A 92 34.78 -8.65 6.32
C GLN A 92 35.90 -7.60 6.15
N ALA A 93 35.65 -6.32 6.46
CA ALA A 93 36.65 -5.26 6.28
C ALA A 93 37.81 -5.28 7.31
N LYS A 94 37.80 -6.18 8.31
CA LYS A 94 38.84 -6.24 9.36
C LYS A 94 39.91 -7.34 9.19
N LYS A 95 39.84 -8.22 8.18
CA LYS A 95 40.92 -9.21 7.95
C LYS A 95 41.19 -9.45 6.47
N ALA A 96 42.35 -8.97 6.03
CA ALA A 96 42.91 -9.31 4.74
C ALA A 96 43.37 -10.79 4.67
N SER A 97 42.98 -11.45 3.57
CA SER A 97 43.68 -12.49 2.80
C SER A 97 44.11 -13.80 3.47
N LYS A 98 43.49 -14.92 3.06
CA LYS A 98 44.13 -16.05 2.33
C LYS A 98 43.16 -17.22 2.08
N ASN A 99 43.15 -17.69 0.83
CA ASN A 99 42.73 -19.01 0.34
C ASN A 99 41.23 -19.40 0.31
N LEU A 100 40.71 -19.38 -0.93
CA LEU A 100 39.86 -20.36 -1.60
C LEU A 100 39.62 -21.71 -0.87
N LEU A 101 38.36 -22.08 -0.60
CA LEU A 101 37.53 -23.02 -1.40
C LEU A 101 36.27 -23.50 -0.65
N SER A 102 35.16 -23.50 -1.41
CA SER A 102 33.89 -24.25 -1.32
C SER A 102 33.10 -24.32 0.00
N SER A 103 31.91 -23.74 -0.03
CA SER A 103 30.67 -24.51 0.17
C SER A 103 29.50 -23.80 -0.52
N GLN A 104 28.69 -24.59 -1.23
CA GLN A 104 27.51 -24.15 -1.95
C GLN A 104 26.40 -23.78 -0.96
N ALA A 105 25.76 -22.62 -1.16
CA ALA A 105 24.48 -22.28 -0.56
C ALA A 105 23.60 -21.55 -1.60
N VAL A 106 22.33 -21.95 -1.62
CA VAL A 106 21.28 -21.64 -2.58
C VAL A 106 20.99 -20.13 -2.68
N PRO A 107 20.84 -19.55 -3.89
CA PRO A 107 20.61 -18.11 -4.03
C PRO A 107 19.15 -17.75 -3.71
N VAL A 108 18.95 -16.89 -2.70
CA VAL A 108 17.69 -16.15 -2.50
C VAL A 108 17.66 -15.00 -3.51
N HIS A 109 17.36 -15.35 -4.77
CA HIS A 109 16.93 -14.41 -5.79
C HIS A 109 15.43 -14.61 -6.03
N SER A 110 14.58 -13.86 -5.33
CA SER A 110 13.20 -13.63 -5.82
C SER A 110 12.43 -12.45 -5.21
N LEU A 111 13.06 -11.49 -4.50
CA LEU A 111 12.49 -10.14 -4.47
C LEU A 111 12.71 -9.52 -5.85
N SER A 112 11.70 -9.76 -6.67
CA SER A 112 11.75 -9.74 -8.12
C SER A 112 12.28 -8.40 -8.66
N LYS A 113 13.12 -8.52 -9.68
CA LYS A 113 13.46 -7.44 -10.62
C LYS A 113 12.20 -6.68 -11.08
N ALA A 114 11.03 -7.32 -11.08
CA ALA A 114 9.74 -6.75 -11.42
C ALA A 114 9.27 -5.63 -10.48
N ALA A 115 9.43 -5.75 -9.16
CA ALA A 115 9.03 -4.69 -8.23
C ALA A 115 9.89 -3.42 -8.37
N ARG A 116 11.20 -3.60 -8.57
CA ARG A 116 12.15 -2.49 -8.84
C ARG A 116 12.02 -1.91 -10.25
N GLN A 117 11.58 -2.69 -11.24
CA GLN A 117 11.25 -2.19 -12.59
C GLN A 117 9.90 -1.47 -12.63
N ALA A 118 8.90 -1.91 -11.87
CA ALA A 118 7.58 -1.26 -11.81
C ALA A 118 7.67 0.16 -11.23
N ALA A 119 8.41 0.34 -10.13
CA ALA A 119 8.62 1.65 -9.50
C ALA A 119 9.41 2.64 -10.39
N ARG A 120 10.28 2.15 -11.28
CA ARG A 120 11.06 2.99 -12.22
C ARG A 120 10.34 3.27 -13.54
N ARG A 121 9.37 2.43 -13.93
CA ARG A 121 8.62 2.56 -15.20
C ARG A 121 7.40 3.47 -15.09
N ALA A 122 6.80 3.61 -13.91
CA ALA A 122 5.61 4.44 -13.73
C ALA A 122 5.76 5.90 -14.26
N PRO A 123 6.83 6.65 -13.93
CA PRO A 123 7.01 7.99 -14.50
C PRO A 123 7.39 7.98 -15.99
N GLN A 124 8.13 6.97 -16.47
CA GLN A 124 8.51 6.86 -17.88
C GLN A 124 7.32 6.52 -18.81
N VAL A 125 6.34 5.76 -18.32
CA VAL A 125 5.10 5.43 -19.06
C VAL A 125 4.20 6.66 -19.16
N ALA A 126 4.15 7.50 -18.11
CA ALA A 126 3.40 8.76 -18.13
C ALA A 126 4.02 9.78 -19.10
N GLU A 127 5.36 9.80 -19.23
CA GLU A 127 6.08 10.74 -20.10
C GLU A 127 6.11 10.27 -21.57
N SER A 128 6.19 8.95 -21.82
CA SER A 128 6.02 8.39 -23.18
C SER A 128 4.58 8.54 -23.69
N ALA A 129 3.58 8.40 -22.82
CA ALA A 129 2.17 8.62 -23.16
C ALA A 129 1.92 10.08 -23.61
N LYS A 130 2.60 11.06 -22.99
CA LYS A 130 2.56 12.47 -23.43
C LYS A 130 3.21 12.68 -24.81
N ALA A 131 4.32 11.99 -25.10
CA ALA A 131 5.01 12.11 -26.39
C ALA A 131 4.25 11.46 -27.56
N ASP A 132 3.56 10.33 -27.32
CA ASP A 132 2.76 9.65 -28.35
C ASP A 132 1.41 10.35 -28.62
N LEU A 133 0.83 11.04 -27.64
CA LEU A 133 -0.35 11.90 -27.81
C LEU A 133 -0.12 13.04 -28.81
N VAL A 134 1.10 13.62 -28.83
CA VAL A 134 1.46 14.67 -29.80
C VAL A 134 1.56 14.09 -31.21
N ARG A 135 2.04 12.84 -31.34
CA ARG A 135 2.27 12.18 -32.63
C ARG A 135 1.00 11.63 -33.29
N GLN A 136 -0.02 11.29 -32.49
CA GLN A 136 -1.32 10.81 -33.01
C GLN A 136 -2.26 11.95 -33.44
N SER A 137 -2.02 13.20 -33.00
CA SER A 137 -2.83 14.35 -33.47
C SER A 137 -2.53 14.81 -34.91
N THR A 138 -1.43 14.34 -35.52
CA THR A 138 -1.02 14.78 -36.87
C THR A 138 -1.45 13.86 -38.01
N ASN A 139 -2.12 12.72 -37.73
CA ASN A 139 -2.50 11.72 -38.73
C ASN A 139 -4.01 11.39 -38.73
N ALA A 140 -4.86 12.36 -38.40
CA ALA A 140 -6.32 12.19 -38.49
C ALA A 140 -6.87 12.94 -39.71
N ASP A 141 -6.58 12.43 -40.90
CA ASP A 141 -7.36 12.70 -42.10
C ASP A 141 -7.57 11.36 -42.85
N GLY A 142 -8.84 10.99 -43.04
CA GLY A 142 -9.21 9.73 -43.73
C GLY A 142 -10.22 8.87 -42.98
N SER A 143 -11.50 9.22 -43.17
CA SER A 143 -12.67 8.33 -43.31
C SER A 143 -12.54 6.84 -42.93
N ASP A 144 -13.33 6.39 -41.96
CA ASP A 144 -14.52 5.56 -42.24
C ASP A 144 -15.39 5.45 -40.97
N ARG A 145 -16.67 5.80 -41.08
CA ARG A 145 -17.66 5.77 -39.99
C ARG A 145 -18.71 4.74 -40.33
N THR A 146 -18.40 3.45 -40.19
CA THR A 146 -19.41 2.37 -40.03
C THR A 146 -18.73 1.07 -39.57
N SER A 147 -18.62 0.83 -38.27
CA SER A 147 -18.58 -0.54 -37.74
C SER A 147 -19.14 -0.54 -36.33
N ASP A 148 -20.08 -1.44 -36.06
CA ASP A 148 -20.78 -1.63 -34.77
C ASP A 148 -19.89 -1.35 -33.55
N SER A 149 -20.14 -0.21 -32.91
CA SER A 149 -19.21 0.42 -31.94
C SER A 149 -19.18 -0.24 -30.56
N ASN A 150 -19.73 -1.46 -30.42
CA ASN A 150 -19.91 -2.16 -29.16
C ASN A 150 -19.11 -3.47 -29.05
N ILE A 151 -18.05 -3.60 -29.86
CA ILE A 151 -17.28 -4.83 -29.96
C ILE A 151 -15.83 -4.54 -29.57
N CYS A 152 -15.30 -5.28 -28.59
CA CYS A 152 -13.87 -5.29 -28.31
C CYS A 152 -13.11 -5.80 -29.54
N THR A 153 -12.17 -5.02 -30.04
CA THR A 153 -11.28 -5.41 -31.15
C THR A 153 -9.99 -6.05 -30.65
N LEU A 154 -9.70 -5.94 -29.35
CA LEU A 154 -8.61 -6.65 -28.70
C LEU A 154 -8.95 -8.14 -28.53
N PRO A 155 -8.12 -9.08 -29.03
CA PRO A 155 -8.33 -10.51 -28.78
C PRO A 155 -8.25 -10.83 -27.29
N ALA A 156 -9.22 -11.56 -26.74
CA ALA A 156 -9.23 -11.95 -25.33
C ALA A 156 -7.95 -12.69 -24.90
N SER A 157 -7.35 -13.49 -25.79
CA SER A 157 -6.08 -14.19 -25.54
C SER A 157 -4.87 -13.28 -25.36
N SER A 158 -4.97 -12.00 -25.74
CA SER A 158 -3.93 -10.99 -25.59
C SER A 158 -4.10 -10.11 -24.34
N LEU A 159 -5.21 -10.30 -23.61
CA LEU A 159 -5.51 -9.54 -22.40
C LEU A 159 -4.91 -10.23 -21.18
N ASP A 160 -3.86 -9.66 -20.61
CA ASP A 160 -3.33 -10.11 -19.32
C ASP A 160 -4.20 -9.60 -18.15
N SER A 161 -4.10 -10.25 -16.99
CA SER A 161 -4.89 -9.90 -15.81
C SER A 161 -4.69 -8.45 -15.33
N GLY A 162 -3.50 -7.87 -15.53
CA GLY A 162 -3.22 -6.48 -15.16
C GLY A 162 -3.95 -5.50 -16.08
N THR A 163 -3.91 -5.74 -17.38
CA THR A 163 -4.68 -4.94 -18.34
C THR A 163 -6.19 -5.09 -18.12
N ALA A 164 -6.67 -6.31 -17.82
CA ALA A 164 -8.08 -6.54 -17.49
C ALA A 164 -8.51 -5.77 -16.23
N TRP A 165 -7.69 -5.80 -15.16
CA TRP A 165 -7.95 -5.04 -13.94
C TRP A 165 -7.97 -3.54 -14.19
N ASN A 166 -6.98 -3.02 -14.93
CA ASN A 166 -6.93 -1.60 -15.28
C ASN A 166 -8.13 -1.17 -16.11
N ALA A 167 -8.61 -2.03 -17.02
CA ALA A 167 -9.81 -1.77 -17.80
C ALA A 167 -11.06 -1.70 -16.90
N LEU A 168 -11.20 -2.61 -15.93
CA LEU A 168 -12.28 -2.59 -14.93
C LEU A 168 -12.25 -1.30 -14.10
N VAL A 169 -11.06 -0.93 -13.60
CA VAL A 169 -10.84 0.29 -12.82
C VAL A 169 -11.30 1.51 -13.60
N CYS A 170 -10.99 1.58 -14.90
CA CYS A 170 -11.42 2.67 -15.75
C CYS A 170 -12.90 2.62 -16.12
N SER A 171 -13.47 1.43 -16.36
CA SER A 171 -14.88 1.29 -16.71
C SER A 171 -15.81 1.68 -15.58
N GLU A 172 -15.41 1.33 -14.35
CA GLU A 172 -16.21 1.59 -13.14
C GLU A 172 -15.75 2.85 -12.39
N SER A 173 -14.68 3.52 -12.85
CA SER A 173 -14.07 4.68 -12.18
C SER A 173 -13.71 4.40 -10.72
N ILE A 174 -13.03 3.27 -10.48
CA ILE A 174 -12.53 2.87 -9.17
C ILE A 174 -11.34 3.77 -8.82
N ASN A 175 -11.56 4.83 -8.05
CA ASN A 175 -10.50 5.76 -7.64
C ASN A 175 -9.49 5.11 -6.69
N LEU A 176 -8.29 4.80 -7.18
CA LEU A 176 -7.20 4.20 -6.40
C LEU A 176 -6.24 5.26 -5.83
N VAL A 177 -6.80 6.31 -5.21
CA VAL A 177 -6.01 7.45 -4.68
C VAL A 177 -5.01 7.01 -3.62
N ASN A 178 -5.38 6.05 -2.76
CA ASN A 178 -4.52 5.47 -1.72
C ASN A 178 -3.28 4.75 -2.28
N TRP A 179 -3.37 4.23 -3.50
CA TRP A 179 -2.25 3.58 -4.18
C TRP A 179 -1.43 4.59 -4.99
N TRP A 180 -2.12 5.51 -5.67
CA TRP A 180 -1.51 6.48 -6.57
C TRP A 180 -0.78 7.60 -5.84
N ALA A 181 -1.40 8.20 -4.83
CA ALA A 181 -0.82 9.33 -4.11
C ALA A 181 0.17 8.83 -3.05
N GLN A 182 1.44 9.22 -3.19
CA GLN A 182 2.53 8.78 -2.33
C GLN A 182 3.24 9.99 -1.75
N GLY A 183 3.60 9.92 -0.48
CA GLY A 183 4.31 10.96 0.26
C GLY A 183 3.41 12.12 0.63
N VAL A 184 2.10 11.90 0.57
CA VAL A 184 1.09 12.87 0.94
C VAL A 184 0.22 12.32 2.05
N GLY A 185 -0.04 13.15 3.06
CA GLY A 185 -0.77 12.71 4.25
C GLY A 185 0.16 12.03 5.26
N ASN A 186 -0.32 10.96 5.89
CA ASN A 186 0.37 10.26 6.98
C ASN A 186 0.97 8.92 6.52
N ASP A 187 1.79 8.94 5.46
CA ASP A 187 2.50 7.76 4.97
C ASP A 187 4.03 7.88 5.20
N LEU A 188 4.77 6.85 4.80
CA LEU A 188 6.24 6.79 4.94
C LEU A 188 6.99 7.10 3.63
N TYR A 189 6.28 7.49 2.57
CA TYR A 189 6.88 7.73 1.27
C TYR A 189 7.46 9.14 1.20
N TRP A 190 8.68 9.26 0.71
CA TRP A 190 9.29 10.53 0.37
C TRP A 190 10.37 10.29 -0.70
N PRO A 191 10.51 11.16 -1.72
CA PRO A 191 9.75 12.39 -1.94
C PRO A 191 8.29 12.11 -2.38
N PRO A 192 7.36 13.04 -2.10
CA PRO A 192 6.00 12.98 -2.59
C PRO A 192 5.94 12.99 -4.11
N ASN A 193 4.96 12.27 -4.67
CA ASN A 193 4.66 12.33 -6.10
C ASN A 193 3.61 13.40 -6.46
N GLN A 194 3.27 14.26 -5.51
CA GLN A 194 2.30 15.34 -5.63
C GLN A 194 2.97 16.69 -5.39
N ALA A 195 2.40 17.75 -5.95
CA ALA A 195 2.89 19.11 -5.73
C ALA A 195 2.66 19.58 -4.27
N LYS A 196 3.50 20.49 -3.80
CA LYS A 196 3.32 21.17 -2.52
C LYS A 196 2.00 21.95 -2.54
N GLY A 197 1.16 21.75 -1.53
CA GLY A 197 -0.16 22.39 -1.45
C GLY A 197 -1.27 21.67 -2.23
N TYR A 198 -1.12 20.37 -2.48
CA TYR A 198 -2.18 19.53 -3.05
C TYR A 198 -3.51 19.69 -2.29
N THR A 199 -4.62 19.56 -3.00
CA THR A 199 -5.96 19.42 -2.42
C THR A 199 -6.55 18.05 -2.77
N PHE A 200 -7.57 17.61 -2.04
CA PHE A 200 -8.22 16.33 -2.34
C PHE A 200 -8.78 16.29 -3.77
N GLU A 201 -9.38 17.39 -4.21
CA GLU A 201 -9.92 17.58 -5.56
C GLU A 201 -8.83 17.51 -6.63
N SER A 202 -7.59 17.92 -6.32
CA SER A 202 -6.47 17.79 -7.24
C SER A 202 -5.90 16.38 -7.34
N LEU A 203 -6.07 15.57 -6.29
CA LEU A 203 -5.54 14.20 -6.24
C LEU A 203 -6.43 13.20 -6.99
N VAL A 204 -7.74 13.33 -6.79
CA VAL A 204 -8.71 12.33 -7.23
C VAL A 204 -8.67 12.06 -8.75
N PRO A 205 -8.70 13.07 -9.64
CA PRO A 205 -8.63 12.84 -11.10
C PRO A 205 -7.30 12.20 -11.54
N GLY A 206 -6.23 12.44 -10.78
CA GLY A 206 -4.90 11.90 -11.08
C GLY A 206 -4.84 10.37 -10.98
N SER A 207 -5.69 9.76 -10.13
CA SER A 207 -5.73 8.32 -9.94
C SER A 207 -6.21 7.54 -11.17
N LEU A 208 -6.94 8.19 -12.08
CA LEU A 208 -7.48 7.61 -13.32
C LEU A 208 -6.80 8.16 -14.59
N ALA A 209 -5.71 8.90 -14.47
CA ALA A 209 -5.03 9.56 -15.59
C ALA A 209 -4.52 8.58 -16.69
N PHE A 210 -4.40 7.29 -16.37
CA PHE A 210 -4.01 6.25 -17.33
C PHE A 210 -5.16 5.71 -18.18
N CYS A 211 -6.42 6.01 -17.86
CA CYS A 211 -7.58 5.45 -18.56
C CYS A 211 -7.67 5.78 -20.06
N PRO A 212 -7.29 7.00 -20.52
CA PRO A 212 -7.27 7.30 -21.96
C PRO A 212 -6.35 6.37 -22.77
N TYR A 213 -5.27 5.87 -22.16
CA TYR A 213 -4.37 4.91 -22.82
C TYR A 213 -5.06 3.58 -23.11
N LEU A 214 -5.91 3.09 -22.19
CA LEU A 214 -6.62 1.82 -22.38
C LEU A 214 -7.69 1.88 -23.48
N LYS A 215 -8.26 3.08 -23.75
CA LYS A 215 -9.15 3.29 -24.89
C LYS A 215 -8.46 2.95 -26.22
N GLY A 216 -7.17 3.23 -26.33
CA GLY A 216 -6.36 2.92 -27.51
C GLY A 216 -6.13 1.43 -27.76
N LEU A 217 -6.46 0.56 -26.80
CA LEU A 217 -6.28 -0.89 -26.92
C LEU A 217 -7.43 -1.59 -27.67
N GLY A 218 -8.50 -0.87 -28.03
CA GLY A 218 -9.65 -1.48 -28.69
C GLY A 218 -10.59 -2.22 -27.73
N LEU A 219 -10.60 -1.82 -26.45
CA LEU A 219 -11.54 -2.30 -25.45
C LEU A 219 -12.85 -1.50 -25.52
N TYR A 220 -13.98 -2.18 -25.53
CA TYR A 220 -15.30 -1.56 -25.40
C TYR A 220 -15.65 -1.34 -23.91
N GLY A 221 -16.48 -0.34 -23.62
CA GLY A 221 -16.97 -0.06 -22.25
C GLY A 221 -16.08 0.83 -21.39
N VAL A 222 -14.93 1.30 -21.92
CA VAL A 222 -14.15 2.37 -21.26
C VAL A 222 -14.88 3.71 -21.48
N PRO A 223 -15.30 4.42 -20.41
CA PRO A 223 -16.14 5.61 -20.54
C PRO A 223 -15.38 6.75 -21.23
N GLU A 224 -16.11 7.54 -22.04
CA GLU A 224 -15.53 8.70 -22.72
C GLU A 224 -15.25 9.88 -21.79
N LYS A 225 -16.01 9.95 -20.70
CA LYS A 225 -15.88 10.94 -19.64
C LYS A 225 -15.58 10.20 -18.33
N GLY A 226 -14.53 10.62 -17.64
CA GLY A 226 -14.22 10.09 -16.31
C GLY A 226 -15.31 10.43 -15.29
N ASP A 227 -15.45 9.56 -14.30
CA ASP A 227 -16.26 9.79 -13.12
C ASP A 227 -15.34 9.92 -11.90
N ASP A 228 -14.70 11.08 -11.81
CA ASP A 228 -13.69 11.38 -10.78
C ASP A 228 -14.21 11.11 -9.36
N TRP A 229 -15.52 11.15 -9.12
CA TRP A 229 -16.07 10.97 -7.77
C TRP A 229 -16.78 9.63 -7.59
N ALA A 230 -16.60 8.69 -8.52
CA ALA A 230 -17.19 7.35 -8.48
C ALA A 230 -18.72 7.36 -8.24
N PHE A 231 -19.43 8.36 -8.78
CA PHE A 231 -20.89 8.46 -8.71
C PHE A 231 -21.59 7.24 -9.33
N TRP A 232 -21.02 6.64 -10.37
CA TRP A 232 -21.53 5.42 -10.98
C TRP A 232 -21.57 4.28 -9.98
N LEU A 233 -20.45 4.01 -9.30
CA LEU A 233 -20.37 2.96 -8.27
C LEU A 233 -21.34 3.23 -7.12
N ASP A 234 -21.39 4.47 -6.61
CA ASP A 234 -22.34 4.83 -5.56
C ASP A 234 -23.79 4.61 -6.00
N THR A 235 -24.13 5.03 -7.22
CA THR A 235 -25.50 4.92 -7.75
C THR A 235 -25.91 3.46 -7.96
N VAL A 236 -25.03 2.64 -8.55
CA VAL A 236 -25.34 1.25 -8.91
C VAL A 236 -25.32 0.34 -7.70
N TYR A 237 -24.30 0.47 -6.83
CA TYR A 237 -24.09 -0.44 -5.70
C TYR A 237 -24.62 0.11 -4.37
N GLY A 238 -25.11 1.35 -4.34
CA GLY A 238 -25.77 1.95 -3.18
C GLY A 238 -24.84 2.65 -2.20
N GLY A 239 -23.52 2.56 -2.38
CA GLY A 239 -22.53 3.20 -1.52
C GLY A 239 -22.75 2.90 -0.04
N THR A 240 -22.94 3.93 0.77
CA THR A 240 -23.18 3.80 2.22
C THR A 240 -24.63 3.53 2.61
N ARG A 241 -25.55 3.39 1.64
CA ARG A 241 -27.00 3.18 1.88
C ARG A 241 -27.31 1.71 2.17
N LEU A 242 -26.74 1.20 3.25
CA LEU A 242 -26.81 -0.22 3.63
C LEU A 242 -28.20 -0.66 4.13
N GLN A 243 -29.15 0.26 4.35
CA GLN A 243 -30.52 -0.07 4.77
C GLN A 243 -31.29 -0.93 3.74
N TYR A 244 -30.81 -1.01 2.50
CA TYR A 244 -31.40 -1.84 1.44
C TYR A 244 -30.70 -3.19 1.31
N ALA A 245 -29.60 -3.41 2.04
CA ALA A 245 -28.89 -4.67 2.07
C ALA A 245 -29.49 -5.60 3.14
N SER A 246 -29.32 -6.90 2.91
CA SER A 246 -29.65 -7.94 3.88
C SER A 246 -28.68 -9.10 3.69
N ASN A 247 -28.42 -9.85 4.75
CA ASN A 247 -27.62 -11.07 4.73
C ASN A 247 -26.18 -10.84 4.24
N ILE A 248 -25.48 -9.88 4.86
CA ILE A 248 -24.08 -9.57 4.55
C ILE A 248 -23.26 -9.48 5.84
N VAL A 249 -22.10 -10.14 5.85
CA VAL A 249 -21.03 -9.94 6.83
C VAL A 249 -19.90 -9.19 6.13
N TYR A 250 -19.59 -7.97 6.57
CA TYR A 250 -18.44 -7.19 6.10
C TYR A 250 -17.24 -7.40 7.03
N SER A 251 -16.42 -8.41 6.75
CA SER A 251 -15.18 -8.70 7.48
C SER A 251 -14.02 -7.82 6.97
N ASN A 252 -13.26 -7.20 7.88
CA ASN A 252 -12.09 -6.39 7.56
C ASN A 252 -10.93 -6.66 8.53
N GLY A 253 -9.73 -6.87 8.01
CA GLY A 253 -8.52 -6.95 8.82
C GLY A 253 -8.02 -5.57 9.26
N ASN A 254 -7.63 -5.38 10.52
CA ASN A 254 -7.12 -4.08 10.98
C ASN A 254 -5.71 -3.72 10.47
N LEU A 255 -4.97 -4.69 9.91
CA LEU A 255 -3.69 -4.48 9.24
C LEU A 255 -3.86 -4.39 7.72
N ASP A 256 -5.08 -4.54 7.20
CA ASP A 256 -5.37 -4.44 5.78
C ASP A 256 -5.40 -2.96 5.35
N PRO A 257 -4.53 -2.51 4.43
CA PRO A 257 -4.57 -1.15 3.91
C PRO A 257 -5.86 -0.82 3.15
N TRP A 258 -6.66 -1.82 2.75
CA TRP A 258 -7.95 -1.63 2.10
C TRP A 258 -9.10 -1.42 3.10
N SER A 259 -8.94 -1.82 4.36
CA SER A 259 -10.00 -1.76 5.37
C SER A 259 -10.58 -0.35 5.62
N PRO A 260 -9.84 0.78 5.52
CA PRO A 260 -10.43 2.10 5.73
C PRO A 260 -11.44 2.51 4.66
N ALA A 261 -11.37 1.92 3.47
CA ALA A 261 -12.34 2.14 2.39
C ALA A 261 -13.54 1.18 2.44
N GLY A 262 -13.50 0.18 3.33
CA GLY A 262 -14.56 -0.79 3.53
C GLY A 262 -15.65 -0.33 4.50
N VAL A 263 -16.60 -1.22 4.77
CA VAL A 263 -17.63 -1.01 5.78
C VAL A 263 -17.08 -1.43 7.14
N SER A 264 -16.66 -0.47 7.96
CA SER A 264 -15.96 -0.72 9.22
C SER A 264 -16.86 -0.61 10.46
N ALA A 265 -16.76 -1.61 11.36
CA ALA A 265 -17.36 -1.62 12.68
C ALA A 265 -16.79 -0.55 13.62
N SER A 266 -15.62 0.01 13.27
CA SER A 266 -14.85 0.93 14.11
C SER A 266 -14.88 2.39 13.64
N ALA A 267 -15.72 2.75 12.66
CA ALA A 267 -15.90 4.15 12.23
C ALA A 267 -16.32 5.10 13.37
N ASP A 268 -16.90 4.58 14.46
CA ASP A 268 -17.25 5.31 15.68
C ASP A 268 -16.29 5.04 16.87
N SER A 269 -15.33 4.13 16.72
CA SER A 269 -14.52 3.57 17.81
C SER A 269 -13.10 4.13 17.77
N LYS A 270 -12.83 5.15 18.60
CA LYS A 270 -11.45 5.55 18.93
C LYS A 270 -10.69 4.31 19.44
N LYS A 271 -9.71 3.84 18.65
CA LYS A 271 -8.62 2.92 19.02
C LYS A 271 -8.99 1.84 20.05
N SER A 272 -9.42 0.66 19.61
CA SER A 272 -9.29 -0.54 20.43
C SER A 272 -7.79 -0.86 20.60
N SER A 273 -7.24 -0.42 21.72
CA SER A 273 -5.82 -0.54 22.05
C SER A 273 -5.50 -1.82 22.85
N ALA A 274 -6.44 -2.77 22.89
CA ALA A 274 -6.31 -4.00 23.66
C ALA A 274 -6.75 -5.16 22.78
N GLY A 275 -5.75 -5.86 22.24
CA GLY A 275 -5.91 -6.90 21.23
C GLY A 275 -6.69 -8.13 21.72
N GLY A 276 -7.26 -8.83 20.74
CA GLY A 276 -7.88 -10.15 20.89
C GLY A 276 -9.39 -10.22 20.73
N ALA A 277 -10.12 -9.11 20.68
CA ALA A 277 -11.58 -9.13 20.54
C ALA A 277 -12.03 -8.82 19.10
N VAL A 278 -12.91 -9.67 18.57
CA VAL A 278 -13.71 -9.38 17.38
C VAL A 278 -14.62 -8.20 17.68
N GLN A 279 -14.50 -7.13 16.89
CA GLN A 279 -15.41 -5.98 16.99
C GLN A 279 -16.51 -6.12 15.97
N THR A 280 -17.71 -6.48 16.43
CA THR A 280 -18.90 -6.62 15.58
C THR A 280 -19.83 -5.43 15.78
N LYS A 281 -20.30 -4.85 14.68
CA LYS A 281 -21.32 -3.79 14.65
C LYS A 281 -22.49 -4.24 13.77
N ALA A 282 -23.69 -4.27 14.33
CA ALA A 282 -24.90 -4.43 13.54
C ALA A 282 -25.17 -3.16 12.72
N LEU A 283 -25.46 -3.32 11.44
CA LEU A 283 -25.70 -2.22 10.49
C LEU A 283 -27.15 -2.18 10.00
N SER A 284 -27.91 -3.25 10.24
CA SER A 284 -29.35 -3.32 10.03
C SER A 284 -30.08 -3.66 11.33
N ASP A 285 -31.33 -3.20 11.45
CA ASP A 285 -32.16 -3.41 12.65
C ASP A 285 -32.43 -4.89 12.94
N ASP A 286 -32.50 -5.71 11.90
CA ASP A 286 -32.72 -7.16 11.99
C ASP A 286 -31.42 -7.98 12.22
N GLY A 287 -30.28 -7.30 12.29
CA GLY A 287 -28.96 -7.91 12.43
C GLY A 287 -28.56 -8.81 11.26
N SER A 288 -29.18 -8.65 10.08
CA SER A 288 -28.82 -9.39 8.87
C SER A 288 -27.61 -8.80 8.15
N VAL A 289 -27.30 -7.53 8.38
CA VAL A 289 -26.10 -6.84 7.90
C VAL A 289 -25.23 -6.50 9.11
N VAL A 290 -24.01 -7.03 9.13
CA VAL A 290 -23.04 -6.79 10.20
C VAL A 290 -21.69 -6.43 9.60
N SER A 291 -20.93 -5.60 10.30
CA SER A 291 -19.52 -5.36 10.01
C SER A 291 -18.67 -5.89 11.14
N VAL A 292 -17.50 -6.42 10.77
CA VAL A 292 -16.56 -7.02 11.70
C VAL A 292 -15.14 -6.57 11.42
N THR A 293 -14.40 -6.25 12.48
CA THR A 293 -12.97 -5.99 12.41
C THR A 293 -12.19 -7.12 13.06
N ILE A 294 -11.31 -7.76 12.28
CA ILE A 294 -10.41 -8.83 12.70
C ILE A 294 -9.11 -8.20 13.19
N ASP A 295 -8.88 -8.27 14.50
CA ASP A 295 -7.61 -7.83 15.09
C ASP A 295 -6.45 -8.69 14.59
N MET A 296 -5.32 -8.08 14.27
CA MET A 296 -4.15 -8.68 13.60
C MET A 296 -4.46 -9.28 12.21
N GLY A 297 -5.63 -8.99 11.65
CA GLY A 297 -6.03 -9.46 10.32
C GLY A 297 -5.37 -8.65 9.22
N GLY A 298 -4.69 -9.32 8.28
CA GLY A 298 -4.29 -8.74 7.00
C GLY A 298 -5.46 -8.75 5.99
N HIS A 299 -5.13 -8.66 4.70
CA HIS A 299 -6.13 -8.69 3.64
C HIS A 299 -6.90 -10.02 3.66
N HIS A 300 -8.20 -9.95 3.98
CA HIS A 300 -9.17 -11.06 4.03
C HIS A 300 -8.64 -12.36 4.68
N LEU A 301 -8.02 -12.27 5.87
CA LEU A 301 -7.41 -13.40 6.59
C LEU A 301 -8.39 -14.56 6.88
N ASP A 302 -9.64 -14.21 7.14
CA ASP A 302 -10.80 -15.09 7.33
C ASP A 302 -10.96 -16.13 6.22
N LEU A 303 -10.69 -15.77 4.96
CA LEU A 303 -10.86 -16.66 3.80
C LEU A 303 -9.71 -17.66 3.58
N PHE A 304 -8.58 -17.49 4.27
CA PHE A 304 -7.47 -18.45 4.18
C PHE A 304 -7.78 -19.76 4.89
N TRP A 305 -7.06 -20.82 4.52
CA TRP A 305 -7.13 -22.10 5.22
C TRP A 305 -6.75 -21.94 6.70
N PRO A 306 -7.44 -22.63 7.62
CA PRO A 306 -7.14 -22.52 9.04
C PRO A 306 -5.78 -23.11 9.38
N THR A 307 -5.07 -22.44 10.27
CA THR A 307 -3.75 -22.86 10.77
C THR A 307 -3.69 -22.84 12.30
N GLU A 308 -2.69 -23.47 12.90
CA GLU A 308 -2.45 -23.40 14.34
C GLU A 308 -1.99 -21.99 14.78
N GLN A 309 -1.39 -21.22 13.87
CA GLN A 309 -0.88 -19.86 14.11
C GLN A 309 -1.97 -18.79 14.04
N ASP A 310 -3.19 -19.15 13.63
CA ASP A 310 -4.28 -18.20 13.51
C ASP A 310 -4.61 -17.54 14.86
N PRO A 311 -4.65 -16.20 14.92
CA PRO A 311 -5.06 -15.49 16.13
C PRO A 311 -6.51 -15.83 16.49
N GLU A 312 -6.85 -15.73 17.77
CA GLU A 312 -8.21 -16.02 18.25
C GLU A 312 -9.27 -15.14 17.57
N SER A 313 -8.91 -13.92 17.19
CA SER A 313 -9.76 -12.99 16.44
C SER A 313 -10.31 -13.59 15.14
N VAL A 314 -9.46 -14.19 14.29
CA VAL A 314 -9.93 -14.79 13.02
C VAL A 314 -10.67 -16.10 13.24
N ARG A 315 -10.32 -16.87 14.28
CA ARG A 315 -11.05 -18.09 14.65
C ARG A 315 -12.49 -17.76 15.05
N SER A 316 -12.63 -16.78 15.94
CA SER A 316 -13.92 -16.27 16.39
C SER A 316 -14.72 -15.69 15.21
N GLU A 317 -14.08 -14.96 14.29
CA GLU A 317 -14.77 -14.42 13.11
C GLU A 317 -15.32 -15.51 12.20
N ARG A 318 -14.52 -16.54 11.90
CA ARG A 318 -15.00 -17.66 11.07
C ARG A 318 -16.20 -18.38 11.69
N GLU A 319 -16.27 -18.49 13.01
CA GLU A 319 -17.46 -19.04 13.69
C GLU A 319 -18.68 -18.11 13.58
N LEU A 320 -18.48 -16.80 13.64
CA LEU A 320 -19.53 -15.80 13.42
C LEU A 320 -20.08 -15.90 12.00
N GLU A 321 -19.20 -15.89 10.98
CA GLU A 321 -19.56 -16.05 9.57
C GLU A 321 -20.35 -17.35 9.34
N LYS A 322 -19.86 -18.48 9.88
CA LYS A 322 -20.56 -19.77 9.81
C LYS A 322 -21.94 -19.71 10.46
N THR A 323 -22.10 -18.98 11.55
CA THR A 323 -23.39 -18.80 12.24
C THR A 323 -24.37 -18.02 11.37
N HIS A 324 -23.93 -16.93 10.73
CA HIS A 324 -24.75 -16.16 9.79
C HIS A 324 -25.14 -17.00 8.56
N ILE A 325 -24.19 -17.73 7.96
CA ILE A 325 -24.44 -18.59 6.79
C ILE A 325 -25.49 -19.66 7.13
N ARG A 326 -25.36 -20.34 8.28
CA ARG A 326 -26.36 -21.35 8.73
C ARG A 326 -27.75 -20.73 8.90
N LYS A 327 -27.83 -19.58 9.58
CA LYS A 327 -29.09 -18.83 9.77
C LYS A 327 -29.76 -18.54 8.42
N TRP A 328 -29.01 -18.07 7.41
CA TRP A 328 -29.59 -17.75 6.10
C TRP A 328 -30.08 -18.98 5.36
N ILE A 329 -29.34 -20.10 5.44
CA ILE A 329 -29.77 -21.38 4.85
C ILE A 329 -31.09 -21.84 5.49
N GLU A 330 -31.18 -21.79 6.81
CA GLU A 330 -32.39 -22.18 7.55
C GLU A 330 -33.59 -21.30 7.21
N GLN A 331 -33.40 -19.97 7.11
CA GLN A 331 -34.46 -19.03 6.72
C GLN A 331 -34.99 -19.31 5.30
N VAL A 332 -34.09 -19.63 4.35
CA VAL A 332 -34.49 -20.01 2.99
C VAL A 332 -35.25 -21.33 3.00
N ALA A 333 -34.79 -22.32 3.76
CA ALA A 333 -35.45 -23.61 3.89
C ALA A 333 -36.88 -23.48 4.46
N GLN A 334 -37.05 -22.67 5.51
CA GLN A 334 -38.35 -22.39 6.10
C GLN A 334 -39.29 -21.67 5.12
N ARG A 335 -38.79 -20.64 4.42
CA ARG A 335 -39.59 -19.92 3.41
C ARG A 335 -40.05 -20.84 2.27
N ASN A 336 -39.23 -21.79 1.85
CA ASN A 336 -39.57 -22.72 0.76
C ASN A 336 -40.51 -23.86 1.20
N ALA A 337 -40.67 -24.08 2.51
CA ALA A 337 -41.57 -25.09 3.07
C ALA A 337 -43.02 -24.59 3.21
N HIS A 338 -43.23 -23.28 3.05
CA HIS A 338 -44.53 -22.60 3.08
C HIS A 338 -44.95 -22.16 1.68
#